data_AF-A0A4R4WTC7-F1
#
_entry.id   AF-A0A4R4WTC7-F1
#
_cell.length_a   1.000
_cell.length_b   1.000
_cell.length_c   1.000
_cell.angle_alpha   90.00
_cell.angle_beta   90.00
_cell.angle_gamma   90.00
#
_symmetry.space_group_name_H-M   'P 1'
#
loop_
_entity.id
_entity.type
_entity.pdbx_description
1 polymer ?
#
loop_
_entity_poly.entity_id
_entity_poly.type
_entity_poly.pdbx_seq_one_letter_code
_entity_poly.pdbx_strand_id
1 'polypeptide(L)' 'MDAEELRELERQRLVWSVEGRVAEAHAVHADDFVIVTPSAIEISVGGRDFPELRAWHLDCYRCTATGWQLRWSQATAIT' A
#
# COMPACT_ATOMS: atom_id res chain seq x y z
N MET A 1 -8.38 10.21 21.73
CA MET A 1 -8.23 10.30 20.27
C MET A 1 -9.42 11.04 19.73
N ASP A 2 -9.20 12.29 19.33
CA ASP A 2 -10.17 13.08 18.59
C ASP A 2 -10.01 12.89 17.06
N ALA A 3 -10.83 13.60 16.29
CA ALA A 3 -10.85 13.46 14.83
C ALA A 3 -9.57 13.99 14.15
N GLU A 4 -8.90 14.97 14.75
CA GLU A 4 -7.69 15.56 14.17
C GLU A 4 -6.47 14.70 14.48
N GLU A 5 -6.38 14.18 15.71
CA GLU A 5 -5.40 13.18 16.11
C GLU A 5 -5.47 11.94 15.20
N LEU A 6 -6.68 11.48 14.84
CA LEU A 6 -6.86 10.36 13.91
C LEU A 6 -6.38 10.69 12.50
N ARG A 7 -6.70 11.88 11.96
CA ARG A 7 -6.24 12.28 10.62
C ARG A 7 -4.74 12.37 10.54
N GLU A 8 -4.12 12.94 11.57
CA GLU A 8 -2.66 13.07 11.62
C GLU A 8 -2.00 11.70 11.71
N LEU A 9 -2.55 10.78 12.50
CA LEU A 9 -2.09 9.39 12.55
C LEU A 9 -2.20 8.72 11.18
N GLU A 10 -3.34 8.81 10.50
CA GLU A 10 -3.53 8.23 9.15
C GLU A 10 -2.57 8.84 8.13
N ARG A 11 -2.33 10.15 8.19
CA ARG A 11 -1.34 10.83 7.34
C ARG A 11 0.07 10.32 7.61
N GLN A 12 0.46 10.18 8.87
CA GLN A 12 1.78 9.66 9.26
C GLN A 12 1.96 8.21 8.83
N ARG A 13 0.93 7.36 8.99
CA ARG A 13 0.92 5.97 8.51
C ARG A 13 1.28 5.91 7.02
N LEU A 14 0.60 6.71 6.19
CA LEU A 14 0.87 6.78 4.75
C LEU A 14 2.28 7.27 4.45
N VAL A 15 2.77 8.32 5.14
CA VAL A 15 4.13 8.82 4.97
C VAL A 15 5.17 7.75 5.29
N TRP A 16 5.02 7.02 6.40
CA TRP A 16 5.96 5.97 6.78
C TRP A 16 5.98 4.82 5.78
N SER A 17 4.81 4.43 5.26
CA SER A 17 4.74 3.41 4.20
C SER A 17 5.44 3.87 2.92
N VAL A 18 5.21 5.11 2.48
CA VAL A 18 5.80 5.65 1.24
C VAL A 18 7.31 5.87 1.35
N GLU A 19 7.79 6.34 2.51
CA GLU A 19 9.22 6.58 2.76
C GLU A 19 10.00 5.30 3.12
N GLY A 20 9.34 4.14 3.22
CA GLY A 20 9.99 2.90 3.62
C GLY A 20 10.43 2.87 5.08
N ARG A 21 9.78 3.66 5.96
CA ARG A 21 10.04 3.71 7.41
C ARG A 21 9.38 2.52 8.12
N VAL A 22 9.97 1.34 7.92
CA VAL A 22 9.37 0.05 8.31
C VAL A 22 9.12 -0.06 9.81
N ALA A 23 10.00 0.46 10.66
CA ALA A 23 9.84 0.36 12.12
C ALA A 23 8.64 1.17 12.62
N GLU A 24 8.48 2.38 12.12
CA GLU A 24 7.36 3.27 12.45
C GLU A 24 6.05 2.75 11.86
N ALA A 25 6.06 2.30 10.60
CA ALA A 25 4.90 1.65 9.99
C ALA A 25 4.47 0.40 10.79
N HIS A 26 5.43 -0.42 11.24
CA HIS A 26 5.15 -1.59 12.05
C HIS A 26 4.46 -1.24 13.38
N ALA A 27 4.78 -0.11 14.01
CA ALA A 27 4.17 0.29 15.28
C ALA A 27 2.67 0.62 15.16
N VAL A 28 2.15 0.83 13.95
CA VAL A 28 0.79 1.33 13.68
C VAL A 28 0.00 0.43 12.72
N HIS A 29 0.55 -0.71 12.35
CA HIS A 29 -0.14 -1.76 11.59
C HIS A 29 -0.29 -3.00 12.45
N ALA A 30 -1.45 -3.65 12.35
CA ALA A 30 -1.63 -4.98 12.90
C ALA A 30 -0.82 -6.00 12.08
N ASP A 31 -0.50 -7.14 12.68
CA ASP A 31 0.25 -8.24 12.02
C ASP A 31 -0.37 -8.67 10.69
N ASP A 32 -1.68 -8.54 10.54
CA ASP A 32 -2.39 -8.65 9.28
C ASP A 32 -3.07 -7.32 8.97
N PHE A 33 -2.77 -6.73 7.81
CA PHE A 33 -3.40 -5.47 7.40
C PHE A 33 -3.54 -5.34 5.88
N VAL A 34 -4.41 -4.42 5.47
CA VAL A 34 -4.71 -4.12 4.07
C VAL A 34 -4.37 -2.66 3.77
N ILE A 35 -3.73 -2.43 2.63
CA ILE A 35 -3.56 -1.08 2.05
C ILE A 35 -4.47 -0.99 0.83
N VAL A 36 -5.19 0.13 0.71
CA VAL A 36 -5.95 0.47 -0.50
C VAL A 36 -5.48 1.84 -0.98
N THR A 37 -4.95 1.89 -2.20
CA THR A 37 -4.37 3.12 -2.78
C THR A 37 -4.77 3.26 -4.25
N PRO A 38 -4.92 4.50 -4.75
CA PRO A 38 -4.97 4.71 -6.20
C PRO A 38 -3.56 4.54 -6.78
N SER A 39 -3.46 3.87 -7.92
CA SER A 39 -2.19 3.59 -8.61
C SER A 39 -2.26 3.92 -10.09
N ALA A 40 -1.14 4.38 -10.64
CA ALA A 40 -0.87 4.39 -12.08
C ALA A 40 0.12 3.25 -12.39
N ILE A 41 -0.26 2.35 -13.30
CA ILE A 41 0.50 1.14 -13.60
C ILE A 41 0.94 1.20 -15.06
N GLU A 42 2.25 1.23 -15.28
CA GLU A 42 2.87 1.13 -16.59
C GLU A 42 3.49 -0.25 -16.76
N ILE A 43 3.23 -0.90 -17.90
CA ILE A 43 3.69 -2.27 -18.18
C ILE A 43 4.31 -2.32 -19.58
N SER A 44 5.49 -2.91 -19.66
CA SER A 44 6.14 -3.28 -20.92
C SER A 44 6.38 -4.80 -20.97
N VAL A 45 5.95 -5.46 -22.04
CA VAL A 45 6.14 -6.92 -22.23
C VAL A 45 6.81 -7.16 -23.58
N GLY A 46 8.00 -7.78 -23.56
CA GLY A 46 8.74 -8.09 -24.80
C GLY A 46 9.08 -6.85 -25.64
N GLY A 47 9.31 -5.70 -24.99
CA GLY A 47 9.59 -4.42 -25.68
C GLY A 47 8.34 -3.70 -26.21
N ARG A 48 7.13 -4.19 -25.93
CA ARG A 48 5.89 -3.49 -26.23
C ARG A 48 5.34 -2.83 -24.98
N ASP A 49 5.08 -1.52 -25.07
CA ASP A 49 4.41 -0.75 -24.03
C ASP A 49 2.89 -0.88 -24.13
N PHE A 50 2.23 -0.89 -22.97
CA PHE A 50 0.79 -0.86 -22.83
C PHE A 50 0.34 0.51 -22.28
N PRO A 51 -0.89 0.96 -22.58
CA PRO A 51 -1.42 2.18 -21.99
C PRO A 51 -1.36 2.14 -20.45
N GLU A 52 -1.07 3.29 -19.84
CA GLU A 52 -1.13 3.45 -18.38
C GLU A 52 -2.49 2.97 -17.86
N LEU A 53 -2.48 2.04 -16.92
CA LEU A 53 -3.67 1.60 -16.21
C LEU A 53 -3.79 2.42 -14.92
N ARG A 54 -4.87 3.21 -14.81
CA ARG A 54 -5.31 3.78 -13.54
C ARG A 54 -6.17 2.76 -12.81
N ALA A 55 -5.81 2.43 -11.58
CA ALA A 55 -6.48 1.39 -10.82
C ALA A 55 -6.59 1.76 -9.34
N TRP A 56 -7.59 1.18 -8.67
CA TRP A 56 -7.53 0.94 -7.24
C TRP A 56 -6.67 -0.30 -7.01
N HIS A 57 -5.62 -0.15 -6.22
CA HIS A 57 -4.74 -1.23 -5.77
C HIS A 57 -5.14 -1.63 -4.35
N LEU A 58 -5.33 -2.91 -4.11
CA LEU A 58 -5.56 -3.50 -2.81
C LEU A 58 -4.46 -4.53 -2.54
N ASP A 59 -3.72 -4.33 -1.45
CA ASP A 59 -2.63 -5.20 -1.01
C ASP A 59 -2.88 -5.71 0.40
N CYS A 60 -2.80 -7.02 0.59
CA CYS A 60 -2.91 -7.67 1.89
C CYS A 60 -1.52 -8.10 2.38
N TYR A 61 -1.10 -7.61 3.54
CA TYR A 61 0.19 -7.91 4.15
C TYR A 61 0.04 -8.77 5.39
N ARG A 62 1.06 -9.60 5.64
CA ARG A 62 1.26 -10.33 6.89
C ARG A 62 2.67 -10.11 7.42
N CYS A 63 2.79 -9.75 8.69
CA CYS A 63 4.04 -9.78 9.43
C CYS A 63 4.38 -11.24 9.77
N THR A 64 5.62 -11.63 9.53
CA THR A 64 6.13 -12.96 9.87
C THR A 64 7.43 -12.82 10.65
N ALA A 65 7.95 -13.94 11.15
CA ALA A 65 9.28 -13.96 11.77
C ALA A 65 10.40 -13.45 10.85
N THR A 66 10.20 -13.46 9.53
CA THR A 66 11.17 -12.97 8.53
C THR A 66 10.83 -11.58 7.99
N GLY A 67 9.86 -10.88 8.59
CA GLY A 67 9.38 -9.57 8.16
C GLY A 67 8.06 -9.60 7.40
N TRP A 68 7.71 -8.46 6.79
CA TRP A 68 6.45 -8.26 6.07
C TRP A 68 6.43 -9.00 4.73
N GLN A 69 5.32 -9.68 4.44
CA GLN A 69 5.10 -10.39 3.18
C GLN A 69 3.75 -10.00 2.57
N LEU A 70 3.74 -9.66 1.28
CA LEU A 70 2.53 -9.50 0.49
C LEU A 70 1.88 -10.87 0.29
N ARG A 71 0.64 -11.02 0.72
CA ARG A 71 -0.13 -12.28 0.64
C ARG A 71 -1.09 -12.28 -0.54
N TRP A 72 -1.63 -11.12 -0.86
CA TRP A 72 -2.56 -10.94 -1.96
C TRP A 72 -2.42 -9.52 -2.50
N SER A 73 -2.59 -9.39 -3.80
CA SER A 73 -2.59 -8.11 -4.49
C SER A 73 -3.63 -8.14 -5.60
N GLN A 74 -4.42 -7.08 -5.71
CA GLN A 74 -5.38 -6.91 -6.78
C GLN A 74 -5.38 -5.45 -7.24
N ALA A 75 -5.35 -5.26 -8.55
CA ALA A 75 -5.62 -3.98 -9.18
C ALA A 75 -6.97 -4.04 -9.92
N THR A 76 -7.81 -3.04 -9.74
CA THR A 76 -9.09 -2.91 -10.46
C THR A 76 -9.13 -1.56 -11.16
N ALA A 77 -9.35 -1.58 -12.47
CA ALA A 77 -9.36 -0.38 -13.29
C ALA A 77 -10.35 0.66 -12.75
N ILE A 78 -9.93 1.92 -12.71
CA ILE A 78 -10.80 3.06 -12.47
C ILE A 78 -11.37 3.44 -13.85
N THR A 79 -12.68 3.30 -14.03
CA THR A 79 -13.41 3.61 -15.27
C THR A 79 -14.34 4.80 -15.08
#